data_AF-A0A2V6DMM5-F1
#
_entry.id   AF-A0A2V6DMM5-F1
#
_cell.length_a   1.000
_cell.length_b   1.000
_cell.length_c   1.000
_cell.angle_alpha   90.00
_cell.angle_beta   90.00
_cell.angle_gamma   90.00
#
_symmetry.space_group_name_H-M   'P 1'
#
loop_
_entity.id
_entity.type
_entity.pdbx_description
1 polymer ?
#
loop_
_entity_poly.entity_id
_entity_poly.type
_entity_poly.pdbx_seq_one_letter_code
_entity_poly.pdbx_strand_id
1 'polypeptide(L)'
;MRFFHIIARICISPMHADRYESDGSRLQKKIEGNADTFQLLRRDLFGEAYYYRLVTNSYSMSATVPRSQRYMRLFAYLPLALRPESKNALLLCYGVGVTADAFTRDASLERLDIADTSREVFELADTYVGPGYSNPLRDPRVKAFVQDARFFLQAARQQYDVITGEPPPLKVLGTVNLYTEQFFSLVYDRLTNGGIVSFWLPLYQLSPAEAKSILRGFHNVFPDAAVCATSDLEWIMVGFKPPLAKPKQDLARQLWMASGTALDLNRIGIEMPEQMSALFVMDGTEMADITRDVAPLTDFYPKRLSEVHPDLDAAYRFAYGYMESSAALRRFGSSSLIKKIWPDEWKRSLDLYFMVREIRFRSELSGSNWLAELDFYLQRTKLRVPVLDICDSNGSRLALAQAFARKSQTMPAEASSDFVAEAVARRDFDRAIQLLESEREHGVRNDKDFFLLMYLYCLKGSVEKAEALAAAKSLPREKDSFVDWLWGKLQAEYGFRPPG
;
A
#
# COMPACT_ATOMS: atom_id res chain seq x y z
N MET A 1 -5.57 19.41 18.19
CA MET A 1 -4.62 20.14 17.33
C MET A 1 -3.26 19.44 17.26
N ARG A 2 -3.25 18.13 16.93
CA ARG A 2 -2.06 17.26 16.75
C ARG A 2 -2.28 16.35 15.52
N PHE A 3 -2.79 16.91 14.42
CA PHE A 3 -3.33 16.15 13.29
C PHE A 3 -2.46 16.11 12.01
N PHE A 4 -1.25 16.69 12.02
CA PHE A 4 -0.45 16.86 10.79
C PHE A 4 0.92 16.18 10.77
N HIS A 5 1.31 15.44 11.81
CA HIS A 5 2.73 15.09 12.00
C HIS A 5 3.25 13.87 11.21
N ILE A 6 2.38 13.06 10.58
CA ILE A 6 2.82 11.83 9.89
C ILE A 6 2.89 11.97 8.37
N ILE A 7 2.08 12.85 7.75
CA ILE A 7 2.12 13.10 6.30
C ILE A 7 3.00 14.31 5.95
N ALA A 8 3.13 15.31 6.84
CA ALA A 8 3.85 16.55 6.55
C ALA A 8 5.38 16.50 6.75
N ARG A 9 5.96 15.44 7.33
CA ARG A 9 7.42 15.37 7.54
C ARG A 9 8.24 15.04 6.30
N ILE A 10 7.61 14.77 5.16
CA ILE A 10 8.32 14.47 3.90
C ILE A 10 8.65 15.75 3.11
N CYS A 11 8.02 16.91 3.39
CA CYS A 11 8.17 18.15 2.63
C CYS A 11 8.33 19.38 3.54
N ILE A 12 9.54 19.96 3.75
CA ILE A 12 10.02 21.26 3.18
C ILE A 12 11.30 21.77 3.94
N SER A 13 12.21 22.48 3.23
CA SER A 13 13.38 23.32 3.65
C SER A 13 14.81 22.70 3.71
N PRO A 14 15.89 23.52 3.57
CA PRO A 14 16.92 23.43 2.52
C PRO A 14 17.97 22.32 2.73
N MET A 15 18.56 21.92 1.59
CA MET A 15 19.72 21.01 1.37
C MET A 15 20.38 20.56 2.67
N HIS A 16 20.24 19.30 3.08
CA HIS A 16 21.18 18.44 3.85
C HIS A 16 20.49 17.05 4.03
N ALA A 17 21.28 15.97 4.15
CA ALA A 17 20.78 14.59 4.33
C ALA A 17 19.85 14.43 5.55
N ASP A 18 19.98 15.34 6.53
CA ASP A 18 19.24 15.39 7.80
C ASP A 18 17.71 15.30 7.68
N ARG A 19 17.12 15.71 6.53
CA ARG A 19 15.66 15.71 6.34
C ARG A 19 15.04 14.31 6.39
N TYR A 20 15.75 13.29 5.92
CA TYR A 20 15.22 11.92 5.82
C TYR A 20 15.73 10.97 6.91
N GLU A 21 16.54 11.47 7.86
CA GLU A 21 17.08 10.68 8.97
C GLU A 21 16.23 10.77 10.25
N SER A 22 15.20 11.63 10.26
CA SER A 22 14.33 11.87 11.44
C SER A 22 13.50 10.66 11.89
N ASP A 23 13.35 9.64 11.05
CA ASP A 23 12.71 8.36 11.36
C ASP A 23 13.70 7.29 11.89
N GLY A 24 14.96 7.69 12.12
CA GLY A 24 16.06 6.83 12.54
C GLY A 24 16.79 6.14 11.39
N SER A 25 16.44 6.45 10.14
CA SER A 25 17.22 6.01 8.97
C SER A 25 18.59 6.69 8.95
N ARG A 26 19.59 6.01 8.40
CA ARG A 26 20.95 6.53 8.24
C ARG A 26 21.40 6.43 6.80
N LEU A 27 22.11 7.43 6.30
CA LEU A 27 22.75 7.35 4.98
C LEU A 27 23.72 6.16 4.92
N GLN A 28 23.46 5.25 3.99
CA GLN A 28 24.28 4.05 3.76
C GLN A 28 25.19 4.21 2.54
N LYS A 29 24.67 4.80 1.46
CA LYS A 29 25.41 4.96 0.21
C LYS A 29 25.01 6.26 -0.49
N LYS A 30 25.98 6.92 -1.11
CA LYS A 30 25.78 8.06 -2.01
C LYS A 30 26.42 7.73 -3.35
N ILE A 31 25.73 8.02 -4.45
CA ILE A 31 26.24 7.88 -5.82
C ILE A 31 25.99 9.21 -6.54
N GLU A 32 27.02 9.75 -7.17
CA GLU A 32 26.90 10.92 -8.05
C GLU A 32 26.84 10.39 -9.49
N GLY A 33 25.63 10.35 -10.04
CA GLY A 33 25.36 9.87 -11.38
C GLY A 33 25.48 10.97 -12.43
N ASN A 34 25.27 10.61 -13.69
CA ASN A 34 25.41 11.55 -14.81
C ASN A 34 24.36 12.67 -14.80
N ALA A 35 23.15 12.37 -14.32
CA ALA A 35 22.03 13.33 -14.28
C ALA A 35 21.60 13.68 -12.86
N ASP A 36 21.78 12.77 -11.90
CA ASP A 36 21.21 12.88 -10.56
C ASP A 36 22.20 12.42 -9.48
N THR A 37 22.05 12.97 -8.27
CA THR A 37 22.69 12.45 -7.07
C THR A 37 21.75 11.51 -6.34
N PHE A 38 22.18 10.26 -6.14
CA PHE A 38 21.45 9.21 -5.42
C PHE A 38 21.96 9.12 -3.99
N GLN A 39 21.02 9.02 -3.05
CA GLN A 39 21.27 8.74 -1.65
C GLN A 39 20.39 7.56 -1.24
N LEU A 40 21.03 6.53 -0.69
CA LEU A 40 20.35 5.37 -0.13
C LEU A 40 20.44 5.46 1.39
N LEU A 41 19.29 5.62 2.04
CA LEU A 41 19.17 5.57 3.49
C LEU A 41 18.64 4.21 3.93
N ARG A 42 19.10 3.71 5.07
CA ARG A 42 18.70 2.43 5.66
C ARG A 42 18.18 2.64 7.07
N ARG A 43 17.04 2.03 7.38
CA ARG A 43 16.51 1.90 8.74
C ARG A 43 16.76 0.49 9.23
N ASP A 44 17.36 0.36 10.40
CA ASP A 44 17.50 -0.93 11.08
C ASP A 44 16.41 -1.14 12.12
N LEU A 45 16.05 -2.39 12.36
CA LEU A 45 15.21 -2.85 13.46
C LEU A 45 15.81 -4.15 14.00
N PHE A 46 15.99 -4.25 15.31
CA PHE A 46 16.66 -5.40 15.97
C PHE A 46 18.06 -5.72 15.40
N GLY A 47 18.80 -4.69 15.00
CA GLY A 47 20.15 -4.82 14.41
C GLY A 47 20.17 -5.29 12.95
N GLU A 48 19.02 -5.50 12.32
CA GLU A 48 18.88 -5.98 10.95
C GLU A 48 18.21 -4.92 10.07
N ALA A 49 18.44 -4.98 8.75
CA ALA A 49 17.81 -4.05 7.81
C ALA A 49 16.28 -4.21 7.81
N TYR A 50 15.57 -3.12 8.09
CA TYR A 50 14.10 -3.10 8.09
C TYR A 50 13.55 -2.54 6.78
N TYR A 51 14.03 -1.37 6.35
CA TYR A 51 13.72 -0.83 5.04
C TYR A 51 14.80 0.13 4.56
N TYR A 52 14.70 0.47 3.28
CA TYR A 52 15.57 1.40 2.58
C TYR A 52 14.73 2.52 1.97
N ARG A 53 15.29 3.71 1.89
CA ARG A 53 14.73 4.86 1.17
C ARG A 53 15.72 5.32 0.12
N LEU A 54 15.27 5.37 -1.12
CA LEU A 54 16.00 5.95 -2.23
C LEU A 54 15.59 7.41 -2.40
N VAL A 55 16.57 8.30 -2.30
CA VAL A 55 16.44 9.74 -2.51
C VAL A 55 17.27 10.13 -3.72
N THR A 56 16.71 10.90 -4.66
CA THR A 56 17.48 11.50 -5.76
C THR A 56 17.23 12.99 -5.84
N ASN A 57 18.30 13.78 -5.98
CA ASN A 57 18.25 15.25 -5.99
C ASN A 57 17.39 15.85 -4.86
N SER A 58 17.49 15.27 -3.66
CA SER A 58 16.71 15.64 -2.45
C SER A 58 15.22 15.24 -2.44
N TYR A 59 14.72 14.56 -3.47
CA TYR A 59 13.37 13.99 -3.49
C TYR A 59 13.38 12.53 -3.06
N SER A 60 12.51 12.16 -2.12
CA SER A 60 12.25 10.75 -1.82
C SER A 60 11.56 10.12 -3.02
N MET A 61 12.29 9.31 -3.78
CA MET A 61 11.80 8.71 -5.03
C MET A 61 11.02 7.43 -4.78
N SER A 62 11.56 6.54 -3.94
CA SER A 62 10.96 5.24 -3.66
C SER A 62 11.55 4.64 -2.38
N ALA A 63 10.89 3.64 -1.81
CA ALA A 63 11.34 3.02 -0.56
C ALA A 63 10.81 1.60 -0.42
N THR A 64 11.56 0.73 0.25
CA THR A 64 11.12 -0.64 0.59
C THR A 64 10.32 -0.70 1.89
N VAL A 65 9.76 0.44 2.34
CA VAL A 65 8.94 0.54 3.56
C VAL A 65 7.71 -0.37 3.40
N PRO A 66 7.35 -1.23 4.39
CA PRO A 66 6.25 -2.18 4.25
C PRO A 66 4.92 -1.57 3.78
N ARG A 67 4.59 -0.35 4.23
CA ARG A 67 3.40 0.39 3.77
C ARG A 67 3.44 0.64 2.25
N SER A 68 4.56 1.17 1.74
CA SER A 68 4.72 1.46 0.30
C SER A 68 4.74 0.19 -0.54
N GLN A 69 5.25 -0.93 0.00
CA GLN A 69 5.21 -2.20 -0.73
C GLN A 69 3.78 -2.65 -1.05
N ARG A 70 2.76 -2.22 -0.29
CA ARG A 70 1.37 -2.61 -0.54
C ARG A 70 0.88 -2.18 -1.92
N TYR A 71 1.05 -0.91 -2.27
CA TYR A 71 0.63 -0.41 -3.58
C TYR A 71 1.59 -0.89 -4.69
N MET A 72 2.91 -0.88 -4.44
CA MET A 72 3.93 -1.31 -5.42
C MET A 72 3.72 -2.76 -5.87
N ARG A 73 3.45 -3.67 -4.94
CA ARG A 73 3.18 -5.08 -5.29
C ARG A 73 1.85 -5.26 -6.02
N LEU A 74 0.87 -4.38 -5.78
CA LEU A 74 -0.41 -4.41 -6.49
C LEU A 74 -0.29 -3.97 -7.96
N PHE A 75 0.74 -3.20 -8.33
CA PHE A 75 1.04 -2.95 -9.74
C PHE A 75 1.31 -4.22 -10.53
N ALA A 76 1.89 -5.24 -9.90
CA ALA A 76 2.05 -6.57 -10.49
C ALA A 76 0.83 -7.46 -10.24
N TYR A 77 0.38 -7.58 -8.99
CA TYR A 77 -0.64 -8.57 -8.64
C TYR A 77 -2.03 -8.25 -9.18
N LEU A 78 -2.39 -6.98 -9.36
CA LEU A 78 -3.69 -6.62 -9.92
C LEU A 78 -3.84 -7.09 -11.37
N PRO A 79 -2.93 -6.75 -12.31
CA PRO A 79 -3.02 -7.28 -13.68
C PRO A 79 -2.79 -8.80 -13.75
N LEU A 80 -1.89 -9.38 -12.95
CA LEU A 80 -1.70 -10.85 -12.91
C LEU A 80 -2.97 -11.57 -12.42
N ALA A 81 -3.71 -11.00 -11.48
CA ALA A 81 -4.93 -11.62 -10.99
C ALA A 81 -6.10 -11.49 -11.99
N LEU A 82 -6.12 -10.41 -12.79
CA LEU A 82 -7.10 -10.19 -13.86
C LEU A 82 -6.76 -10.92 -15.15
N ARG A 83 -5.49 -11.30 -15.34
CA ARG A 83 -4.98 -12.08 -16.48
C ARG A 83 -3.89 -13.06 -16.03
N PRO A 84 -4.28 -14.16 -15.36
CA PRO A 84 -3.33 -15.10 -14.75
C PRO A 84 -2.56 -15.95 -15.77
N GLU A 85 -2.93 -15.92 -17.05
CA GLU A 85 -2.16 -16.53 -18.15
C GLU A 85 -1.04 -15.63 -18.70
N SER A 86 -0.79 -14.47 -18.10
CA SER A 86 0.27 -13.54 -18.51
C SER A 86 1.64 -14.20 -18.42
N LYS A 87 2.43 -14.10 -19.50
CA LYS A 87 3.76 -14.71 -19.59
C LYS A 87 4.88 -13.70 -19.70
N ASN A 88 4.59 -12.51 -20.22
CA ASN A 88 5.60 -11.47 -20.38
C ASN A 88 5.10 -10.12 -19.86
N ALA A 89 5.99 -9.39 -19.20
CA ALA A 89 5.69 -8.10 -18.62
C ALA A 89 6.77 -7.06 -18.94
N LEU A 90 6.37 -5.80 -18.95
CA LEU A 90 7.26 -4.64 -19.01
C LEU A 90 7.04 -3.77 -17.76
N LEU A 91 8.11 -3.50 -17.02
CA LEU A 91 8.14 -2.52 -15.94
C LEU A 91 8.84 -1.25 -16.41
N LEU A 92 8.11 -0.14 -16.40
CA LEU A 92 8.63 1.20 -16.64
C LEU A 92 8.94 1.84 -15.28
N CYS A 93 10.19 2.27 -15.11
CA CYS A 93 10.75 2.80 -13.87
C CYS A 93 10.90 1.72 -12.78
N TYR A 94 12.15 1.37 -12.47
CA TYR A 94 12.51 0.28 -11.54
C TYR A 94 12.43 0.69 -10.06
N GLY A 95 12.85 1.92 -9.75
CA GLY A 95 12.90 2.43 -8.38
C GLY A 95 13.76 1.56 -7.45
N VAL A 96 13.11 0.91 -6.48
CA VAL A 96 13.75 -0.03 -5.52
C VAL A 96 13.45 -1.50 -5.83
N GLY A 97 12.85 -1.81 -6.99
CA GLY A 97 12.65 -3.17 -7.46
C GLY A 97 11.52 -3.99 -6.82
N VAL A 98 10.68 -3.39 -5.96
CA VAL A 98 9.59 -4.11 -5.27
C VAL A 98 8.56 -4.68 -6.26
N THR A 99 8.16 -3.91 -7.27
CA THR A 99 7.21 -4.34 -8.30
C THR A 99 7.80 -5.46 -9.17
N ALA A 100 9.07 -5.36 -9.52
CA ALA A 100 9.78 -6.44 -10.23
C ALA A 100 9.90 -7.72 -9.38
N ASP A 101 10.20 -7.61 -8.08
CA ASP A 101 10.22 -8.75 -7.15
C ASP A 101 8.84 -9.43 -7.03
N ALA A 102 7.75 -8.67 -7.12
CA ALA A 102 6.39 -9.23 -7.15
C ALA A 102 6.13 -10.07 -8.41
N PHE A 103 6.54 -9.58 -9.59
CA PHE A 103 6.45 -10.34 -10.84
C PHE A 103 7.27 -11.63 -10.80
N THR A 104 8.51 -11.60 -10.29
CA THR A 104 9.36 -12.80 -10.24
C THR A 104 8.83 -13.90 -9.34
N ARG A 105 7.86 -13.60 -8.46
CA ARG A 105 7.18 -14.62 -7.63
C ARG A 105 6.13 -15.41 -8.38
N ASP A 106 5.67 -14.90 -9.51
CA ASP A 106 4.77 -15.64 -10.37
C ASP A 106 5.57 -16.71 -11.15
N ALA A 107 5.14 -17.96 -11.00
CA ALA A 107 5.78 -19.09 -11.65
C ALA A 107 5.46 -19.16 -13.15
N SER A 108 4.36 -18.55 -13.61
CA SER A 108 4.02 -18.52 -15.04
C SER A 108 4.73 -17.44 -15.83
N LEU A 109 5.39 -16.49 -15.15
CA LEU A 109 6.20 -15.47 -15.83
C LEU A 109 7.35 -16.15 -16.59
N GLU A 110 7.46 -15.84 -17.88
CA GLU A 110 8.53 -16.28 -18.78
C GLU A 110 9.54 -15.16 -19.05
N ARG A 111 9.11 -13.89 -19.01
CA ARG A 111 9.96 -12.72 -19.27
C ARG A 111 9.48 -11.47 -18.55
N LEU A 112 10.41 -10.72 -17.94
CA LEU A 112 10.18 -9.36 -17.46
C LEU A 112 11.26 -8.43 -18.05
N ASP A 113 10.83 -7.47 -18.85
CA ASP A 113 11.70 -6.37 -19.27
C ASP A 113 11.52 -5.18 -18.32
N ILE A 114 12.60 -4.49 -18.00
CA ILE A 114 12.61 -3.33 -17.11
C ILE A 114 13.31 -2.17 -17.83
N ALA A 115 12.65 -1.03 -17.96
CA ALA A 115 13.24 0.17 -18.53
C ALA A 115 13.33 1.27 -17.46
N ASP A 116 14.55 1.72 -17.15
CA ASP A 116 14.80 2.85 -16.26
C ASP A 116 15.89 3.73 -16.85
N THR A 117 15.77 5.06 -16.70
CA THR A 117 16.77 5.99 -17.27
C THR A 117 18.08 6.00 -16.48
N SER A 118 18.02 5.64 -15.20
CA SER A 118 19.16 5.73 -14.29
C SER A 118 19.82 4.37 -14.18
N ARG A 119 21.11 4.28 -14.49
CA ARG A 119 21.87 3.02 -14.30
C ARG A 119 21.99 2.68 -12.81
N GLU A 120 22.09 3.72 -12.00
CA GLU A 120 22.38 3.68 -10.58
C GLU A 120 21.30 2.91 -9.81
N VAL A 121 20.03 2.93 -10.23
CA VAL A 121 18.98 2.15 -9.56
C VAL A 121 19.20 0.64 -9.71
N PHE A 122 19.77 0.20 -10.84
CA PHE A 122 20.14 -1.20 -11.05
C PHE A 122 21.39 -1.57 -10.24
N GLU A 123 22.37 -0.66 -10.14
CA GLU A 123 23.58 -0.87 -9.33
C GLU A 123 23.28 -0.96 -7.83
N LEU A 124 22.20 -0.31 -7.37
CA LEU A 124 21.74 -0.38 -5.99
C LEU A 124 20.96 -1.66 -5.67
N ALA A 125 20.52 -2.43 -6.67
CA ALA A 125 19.60 -3.56 -6.49
C ALA A 125 20.10 -4.64 -5.52
N ASP A 126 21.41 -4.92 -5.49
CA ASP A 126 22.03 -5.88 -4.56
C ASP A 126 22.17 -5.32 -3.13
N THR A 127 21.96 -4.02 -2.91
CA THR A 127 22.09 -3.39 -1.59
C THR A 127 20.84 -3.58 -0.74
N TYR A 128 19.67 -3.72 -1.38
CA TYR A 128 18.40 -3.93 -0.71
C TYR A 128 18.34 -5.36 -0.15
N VAL A 129 18.27 -5.49 1.17
CA VAL A 129 18.06 -6.76 1.86
C VAL A 129 16.92 -6.63 2.86
N GLY A 130 16.29 -7.74 3.23
CA GLY A 130 15.28 -7.72 4.29
C GLY A 130 14.21 -8.77 4.11
N PRO A 131 13.29 -8.91 5.09
CA PRO A 131 12.24 -9.90 5.03
C PRO A 131 11.36 -9.68 3.81
N GLY A 132 11.38 -10.66 2.90
CA GLY A 132 10.46 -10.62 1.77
C GLY A 132 10.84 -9.73 0.62
N TYR A 133 12.12 -9.42 0.46
CA TYR A 133 12.64 -8.84 -0.76
C TYR A 133 13.75 -9.74 -1.29
N SER A 134 13.70 -10.06 -2.59
CA SER A 134 14.80 -10.66 -3.33
C SER A 134 15.19 -9.72 -4.45
N ASN A 135 16.48 -9.63 -4.80
CA ASN A 135 16.89 -8.80 -5.93
C ASN A 135 16.34 -9.42 -7.24
N PRO A 136 15.33 -8.80 -7.89
CA PRO A 136 14.72 -9.37 -9.09
C PRO A 136 15.67 -9.40 -10.28
N LEU A 137 16.73 -8.59 -10.30
CA LEU A 137 17.72 -8.59 -11.39
C LEU A 137 18.57 -9.86 -11.44
N ARG A 138 18.49 -10.71 -10.40
CA ARG A 138 19.15 -12.03 -10.37
C ARG A 138 18.30 -13.13 -10.99
N ASP A 139 17.02 -12.88 -11.28
CA ASP A 139 16.15 -13.84 -11.95
C ASP A 139 16.48 -13.90 -13.45
N PRO A 140 16.73 -15.10 -14.02
CA PRO A 140 17.13 -15.24 -15.43
C PRO A 140 16.06 -14.78 -16.43
N ARG A 141 14.81 -14.62 -16.00
CA ARG A 141 13.69 -14.12 -16.81
C ARG A 141 13.71 -12.59 -16.93
N VAL A 142 14.52 -11.90 -16.13
CA VAL A 142 14.54 -10.44 -16.02
C VAL A 142 15.62 -9.84 -16.93
N LYS A 143 15.27 -8.80 -17.67
CA LYS A 143 16.21 -8.01 -18.48
C LYS A 143 16.03 -6.52 -18.20
N ALA A 144 17.10 -5.88 -17.73
CA ALA A 144 17.12 -4.45 -17.46
C ALA A 144 17.74 -3.66 -18.62
N PHE A 145 17.11 -2.54 -18.96
CA PHE A 145 17.52 -1.61 -20.01
C PHE A 145 17.69 -0.23 -19.39
N VAL A 146 18.90 0.33 -19.50
CA VAL A 146 19.17 1.73 -19.12
C VAL A 146 18.68 2.62 -20.27
N GLN A 147 17.41 3.02 -20.22
CA GLN A 147 16.72 3.71 -21.29
C GLN A 147 15.50 4.48 -20.77
N ASP A 148 15.23 5.64 -21.36
CA ASP A 148 13.97 6.36 -21.14
C ASP A 148 12.76 5.48 -21.56
N ALA A 149 11.74 5.45 -20.71
CA ALA A 149 10.56 4.59 -20.88
C ALA A 149 9.78 4.93 -22.17
N ARG A 150 9.62 6.22 -22.48
CA ARG A 150 8.94 6.65 -23.72
C ARG A 150 9.74 6.23 -24.94
N PHE A 151 11.05 6.45 -24.95
CA PHE A 151 11.92 6.03 -26.05
C PHE A 151 11.95 4.50 -26.20
N PHE A 152 11.96 3.75 -25.09
CA PHE A 152 11.83 2.29 -25.10
C PHE A 152 10.54 1.84 -25.80
N LEU A 153 9.40 2.44 -25.43
CA LEU A 153 8.10 2.18 -26.08
C LEU A 153 8.00 2.72 -27.50
N GLN A 154 8.90 3.57 -27.98
CA GLN A 154 8.96 3.94 -29.40
C GLN A 154 9.79 2.92 -30.18
N ALA A 155 10.96 2.55 -29.65
CA ALA A 155 11.93 1.72 -30.34
C ALA A 155 11.63 0.21 -30.29
N ALA A 156 11.00 -0.28 -29.22
CA ALA A 156 10.74 -1.71 -29.06
C ALA A 156 9.81 -2.23 -30.17
N ARG A 157 9.83 -3.54 -30.42
CA ARG A 157 8.83 -4.23 -31.26
C ARG A 157 8.03 -5.27 -30.49
N GLN A 158 8.52 -5.63 -29.31
CA GLN A 158 7.89 -6.57 -28.42
C GLN A 158 6.56 -6.00 -27.92
N GLN A 159 5.55 -6.86 -27.88
CA GLN A 159 4.31 -6.61 -27.16
C GLN A 159 4.32 -7.37 -25.84
N TYR A 160 3.60 -6.84 -24.86
CA TYR A 160 3.59 -7.33 -23.49
C TYR A 160 2.18 -7.69 -23.04
N ASP A 161 2.06 -8.75 -22.23
CA ASP A 161 0.80 -9.12 -21.63
C ASP A 161 0.39 -8.15 -20.52
N VAL A 162 1.40 -7.66 -19.79
CA VAL A 162 1.26 -6.65 -18.76
C VAL A 162 2.30 -5.55 -18.98
N ILE A 163 1.87 -4.29 -18.95
CA ILE A 163 2.77 -3.14 -18.82
C ILE A 163 2.45 -2.44 -17.51
N THR A 164 3.46 -2.21 -16.67
CA THR A 164 3.30 -1.42 -15.45
C THR A 164 4.21 -0.20 -15.47
N GLY A 165 3.77 0.88 -14.84
CA GLY A 165 4.60 2.08 -14.69
C GLY A 165 4.34 2.84 -13.40
N GLU A 166 5.43 3.08 -12.66
CA GLU A 166 5.47 3.90 -11.45
C GLU A 166 6.57 4.97 -11.61
N PRO A 167 6.34 5.99 -12.46
CA PRO A 167 7.33 7.03 -12.70
C PRO A 167 7.74 7.77 -11.43
N PRO A 168 8.87 8.52 -11.45
CA PRO A 168 9.22 9.45 -10.38
C PRO A 168 8.10 10.46 -10.06
N PRO A 169 8.21 11.24 -8.98
CA PRO A 169 7.27 12.30 -8.67
C PRO A 169 6.99 13.21 -9.89
N LEU A 170 5.71 13.53 -10.11
CA LEU A 170 5.27 14.17 -11.36
C LEU A 170 5.85 15.56 -11.60
N LYS A 171 6.26 16.24 -10.53
CA LYS A 171 6.87 17.58 -10.57
C LYS A 171 8.38 17.55 -10.85
N VAL A 172 8.96 16.37 -11.08
CA VAL A 172 10.35 16.22 -11.55
C VAL A 172 10.39 16.49 -13.05
N LEU A 173 11.46 17.17 -13.51
CA LEU A 173 11.66 17.50 -14.92
C LEU A 173 11.58 16.24 -15.79
N GLY A 174 10.81 16.33 -16.88
CA GLY A 174 10.64 15.24 -17.85
C GLY A 174 9.56 14.21 -17.50
N THR A 175 9.19 14.03 -16.22
CA THR A 175 8.20 13.02 -15.81
C THR A 175 6.83 13.21 -16.46
N VAL A 176 6.41 14.46 -16.70
CA VAL A 176 5.14 14.78 -17.37
C VAL A 176 4.96 14.05 -18.70
N ASN A 177 6.07 13.76 -19.41
CA ASN A 177 6.07 13.05 -20.68
C ASN A 177 5.63 11.58 -20.57
N LEU A 178 5.55 11.03 -19.36
CA LEU A 178 5.07 9.68 -19.07
C LEU A 178 3.59 9.65 -18.64
N TYR A 179 2.89 10.79 -18.74
CA TYR A 179 1.50 10.96 -18.29
C TYR A 179 0.57 11.53 -19.36
N THR A 180 1.08 11.75 -20.57
CA THR A 180 0.29 12.32 -21.67
C THR A 180 -0.52 11.26 -22.39
N GLU A 181 -1.61 11.68 -23.04
CA GLU A 181 -2.40 10.84 -23.93
C GLU A 181 -1.52 10.13 -24.98
N GLN A 182 -0.55 10.85 -25.57
CA GLN A 182 0.39 10.30 -26.54
C GLN A 182 1.28 9.21 -25.95
N PHE A 183 1.73 9.37 -24.70
CA PHE A 183 2.46 8.31 -24.00
C PHE A 183 1.59 7.08 -23.77
N PHE A 184 0.35 7.26 -23.30
CA PHE A 184 -0.57 6.13 -23.11
C PHE A 184 -0.88 5.42 -24.43
N SER A 185 -0.93 6.13 -25.56
CA SER A 185 -1.05 5.51 -26.89
C SER A 185 0.14 4.58 -27.19
N LEU A 186 1.37 4.98 -26.86
CA LEU A 186 2.54 4.10 -27.01
C LEU A 186 2.43 2.85 -26.14
N VAL A 187 1.92 3.00 -24.90
CA VAL A 187 1.66 1.85 -24.03
C VAL A 187 0.62 0.91 -24.64
N TYR A 188 -0.51 1.46 -25.12
CA TYR A 188 -1.58 0.69 -25.77
C TYR A 188 -1.08 -0.12 -26.98
N ASP A 189 -0.23 0.48 -27.81
CA ASP A 189 0.35 -0.16 -28.99
C ASP A 189 1.28 -1.32 -28.65
N ARG A 190 1.87 -1.31 -27.44
CA ARG A 190 2.75 -2.37 -26.94
C ARG A 190 2.06 -3.39 -26.05
N LEU A 191 0.77 -3.28 -25.80
CA LEU A 191 0.01 -4.37 -25.19
C LEU A 191 -0.35 -5.44 -26.22
N THR A 192 -0.29 -6.71 -25.82
CA THR A 192 -0.92 -7.80 -26.56
C THR A 192 -2.44 -7.65 -26.56
N ASN A 193 -3.14 -8.37 -27.45
CA ASN A 193 -4.61 -8.45 -27.37
C ASN A 193 -5.02 -9.08 -26.03
N GLY A 194 -5.95 -8.45 -25.31
CA GLY A 194 -6.28 -8.82 -23.93
C GLY A 194 -5.26 -8.32 -22.89
N GLY A 195 -4.25 -7.55 -23.31
CA GLY A 195 -3.21 -6.99 -22.44
C GLY A 195 -3.74 -5.96 -21.45
N ILE A 196 -3.07 -5.85 -20.32
CA ILE A 196 -3.45 -4.95 -19.22
C ILE A 196 -2.29 -3.98 -18.93
N VAL A 197 -2.61 -2.70 -18.79
CA VAL A 197 -1.70 -1.72 -18.18
C VAL A 197 -2.11 -1.45 -16.73
N SER A 198 -1.15 -1.34 -15.82
CA SER A 198 -1.30 -0.74 -14.48
C SER A 198 -0.39 0.48 -14.37
N PHE A 199 -0.94 1.67 -14.09
CA PHE A 199 -0.18 2.92 -14.13
C PHE A 199 -0.51 3.85 -12.97
N TRP A 200 0.52 4.46 -12.40
CA TRP A 200 0.40 5.19 -11.14
C TRP A 200 -0.26 6.55 -11.27
N LEU A 201 -1.22 6.84 -10.38
CA LEU A 201 -1.87 8.13 -10.21
C LEU A 201 -1.72 8.59 -8.75
N PRO A 202 -0.62 9.27 -8.39
CA PRO A 202 -0.37 9.71 -7.02
C PRO A 202 -1.15 10.97 -6.67
N LEU A 203 -2.36 10.82 -6.12
CA LEU A 203 -3.23 11.94 -5.79
C LEU A 203 -2.60 12.90 -4.77
N TYR A 204 -1.72 12.41 -3.89
CA TYR A 204 -1.01 13.26 -2.92
C TYR A 204 -0.05 14.25 -3.58
N GLN A 205 0.26 14.07 -4.88
CA GLN A 205 1.12 14.96 -5.67
C GLN A 205 0.34 15.87 -6.63
N LEU A 206 -1.00 15.74 -6.67
CA LEU A 206 -1.84 16.32 -7.71
C LEU A 206 -2.97 17.15 -7.12
N SER A 207 -3.26 18.28 -7.75
CA SER A 207 -4.57 18.91 -7.58
C SER A 207 -5.66 18.05 -8.25
N PRO A 208 -6.93 18.16 -7.82
CA PRO A 208 -8.03 17.45 -8.48
C PRO A 208 -8.15 17.74 -9.99
N ALA A 209 -7.80 18.96 -10.42
CA ALA A 209 -7.82 19.33 -11.84
C ALA A 209 -6.72 18.59 -12.64
N GLU A 210 -5.52 18.48 -12.08
CA GLU A 210 -4.41 17.74 -12.70
C GLU A 210 -4.71 16.25 -12.79
N ALA A 211 -5.21 15.65 -11.70
CA ALA A 211 -5.63 14.25 -11.69
C ALA A 211 -6.70 13.98 -12.75
N LYS A 212 -7.71 14.85 -12.89
CA LYS A 212 -8.73 14.77 -13.94
C LYS A 212 -8.16 14.91 -15.34
N SER A 213 -7.16 15.78 -15.55
CA SER A 213 -6.50 15.95 -16.85
C SER A 213 -5.75 14.68 -17.27
N ILE A 214 -5.08 14.01 -16.32
CA ILE A 214 -4.41 12.71 -16.56
C ILE A 214 -5.45 11.63 -16.85
N LEU A 215 -6.49 11.51 -16.02
CA LEU A 215 -7.58 10.55 -16.19
C LEU A 215 -8.27 10.70 -17.54
N ARG A 216 -8.49 11.93 -18.01
CA ARG A 216 -9.05 12.18 -19.35
C ARG A 216 -8.13 11.65 -20.45
N GLY A 217 -6.83 11.95 -20.39
CA GLY A 217 -5.86 11.47 -21.37
C GLY A 217 -5.74 9.95 -21.36
N PHE A 218 -5.76 9.33 -20.18
CA PHE A 218 -5.77 7.88 -20.03
C PHE A 218 -7.03 7.25 -20.62
N HIS A 219 -8.22 7.76 -20.28
CA HIS A 219 -9.51 7.27 -20.78
C HIS A 219 -9.65 7.42 -22.30
N ASN A 220 -9.11 8.49 -22.89
CA ASN A 220 -9.14 8.69 -24.35
C ASN A 220 -8.43 7.55 -25.11
N VAL A 221 -7.42 6.91 -24.49
CA VAL A 221 -6.70 5.76 -25.05
C VAL A 221 -7.31 4.43 -24.59
N PHE A 222 -7.71 4.34 -23.32
CA PHE A 222 -8.28 3.15 -22.70
C PHE A 222 -9.73 3.42 -22.25
N PRO A 223 -10.72 3.28 -23.15
CA PRO A 223 -12.13 3.42 -22.77
C PRO A 223 -12.58 2.32 -21.81
N ASP A 224 -12.06 1.11 -22.01
CA ASP A 224 -12.15 0.02 -21.04
C ASP A 224 -11.05 0.20 -19.99
N ALA A 225 -11.37 0.95 -18.92
CA ALA A 225 -10.46 1.24 -17.83
C ALA A 225 -11.13 1.17 -16.46
N ALA A 226 -10.33 0.92 -15.42
CA ALA A 226 -10.70 1.06 -14.03
C ALA A 226 -9.65 1.87 -13.28
N VAL A 227 -10.04 2.51 -12.19
CA VAL A 227 -9.11 3.01 -11.19
C VAL A 227 -9.30 2.15 -9.95
N CYS A 228 -8.18 1.69 -9.42
CA CYS A 228 -8.09 0.95 -8.18
C CYS A 228 -7.25 1.74 -7.19
N ALA A 229 -7.52 1.56 -5.91
CA ALA A 229 -6.75 2.16 -4.83
C ALA A 229 -6.72 1.21 -3.66
N THR A 230 -5.68 1.33 -2.84
CA THR A 230 -5.58 0.52 -1.63
C THR A 230 -6.44 1.14 -0.53
N SER A 231 -5.85 1.90 0.37
CA SER A 231 -6.52 2.65 1.42
C SER A 231 -5.84 4.00 1.58
N ASP A 232 -5.27 4.50 0.49
CA ASP A 232 -4.38 5.65 0.45
C ASP A 232 -4.65 6.52 -0.79
N LEU A 233 -3.76 7.50 -1.00
CA LEU A 233 -3.75 8.40 -2.15
C LEU A 233 -2.87 7.87 -3.30
N GLU A 234 -2.49 6.59 -3.24
CA GLU A 234 -1.67 5.88 -4.24
C GLU A 234 -2.59 5.12 -5.19
N TRP A 235 -3.20 5.83 -6.15
CA TRP A 235 -4.16 5.22 -7.06
C TRP A 235 -3.45 4.56 -8.24
N ILE A 236 -4.10 3.52 -8.78
CA ILE A 236 -3.64 2.71 -9.89
C ILE A 236 -4.69 2.81 -10.99
N MET A 237 -4.34 3.43 -12.11
CA MET A 237 -5.12 3.37 -13.34
C MET A 237 -4.86 2.01 -14.00
N VAL A 238 -5.92 1.31 -14.36
CA VAL A 238 -5.87 0.01 -15.02
C VAL A 238 -6.56 0.13 -16.37
N GLY A 239 -5.84 -0.14 -17.45
CA GLY A 239 -6.36 -0.06 -18.81
C GLY A 239 -6.36 -1.43 -19.47
N PHE A 240 -7.40 -1.75 -20.22
CA PHE A 240 -7.57 -3.04 -20.86
C PHE A 240 -7.56 -2.89 -22.38
N LYS A 241 -6.72 -3.67 -23.06
CA LYS A 241 -6.77 -3.80 -24.52
C LYS A 241 -7.72 -4.93 -24.89
N PRO A 242 -8.74 -4.70 -25.73
CA PRO A 242 -9.65 -5.77 -26.16
C PRO A 242 -8.90 -6.96 -26.81
N PRO A 243 -9.49 -8.18 -26.78
CA PRO A 243 -10.80 -8.51 -26.23
C PRO A 243 -10.78 -8.61 -24.69
N LEU A 244 -11.87 -8.15 -24.06
CA LEU A 244 -12.06 -8.31 -22.62
C LEU A 244 -12.50 -9.75 -22.30
N ALA A 245 -11.94 -10.33 -21.25
CA ALA A 245 -12.30 -11.66 -20.77
C ALA A 245 -12.28 -11.71 -19.24
N LYS A 246 -13.14 -12.56 -18.67
CA LYS A 246 -12.98 -12.97 -17.27
C LYS A 246 -11.80 -13.95 -17.19
N PRO A 247 -10.92 -13.83 -16.18
CA PRO A 247 -9.87 -14.81 -16.01
C PRO A 247 -10.46 -16.16 -15.61
N LYS A 248 -9.73 -17.24 -15.93
CA LYS A 248 -10.10 -18.59 -15.47
C LYS A 248 -10.00 -18.63 -13.95
N GLN A 249 -11.11 -18.96 -13.28
CA GLN A 249 -11.23 -18.88 -11.82
C GLN A 249 -10.15 -19.69 -11.09
N ASP A 250 -9.84 -20.89 -11.57
CA ASP A 250 -8.81 -21.73 -10.96
C ASP A 250 -7.42 -21.11 -11.04
N LEU A 251 -7.07 -20.46 -12.15
CA LEU A 251 -5.80 -19.76 -12.31
C LEU A 251 -5.75 -18.49 -11.44
N ALA A 252 -6.84 -17.73 -11.37
CA ALA A 252 -6.92 -16.54 -10.53
C ALA A 252 -6.74 -16.88 -9.03
N ARG A 253 -7.24 -18.05 -8.59
CA ARG A 253 -7.02 -18.56 -7.23
C ARG A 253 -5.58 -18.98 -6.95
N GLN A 254 -4.82 -19.39 -7.98
CA GLN A 254 -3.45 -19.86 -7.78
C GLN A 254 -2.56 -18.80 -7.14
N LEU A 255 -2.84 -17.51 -7.35
CA LEU A 255 -2.10 -16.44 -6.69
C LEU A 255 -2.15 -16.52 -5.15
N TRP A 256 -3.27 -16.96 -4.57
CA TRP A 256 -3.41 -17.16 -3.11
C TRP A 256 -3.06 -18.57 -2.65
N MET A 257 -2.72 -19.49 -3.56
CA MET A 257 -2.36 -20.88 -3.22
C MET A 257 -0.86 -21.16 -3.42
N ALA A 258 -0.24 -20.56 -4.42
CA ALA A 258 1.19 -20.72 -4.70
C ALA A 258 2.02 -20.03 -3.62
N SER A 259 2.97 -20.76 -3.02
CA SER A 259 3.69 -20.31 -1.83
C SER A 259 4.39 -18.94 -2.01
N GLY A 260 4.96 -18.68 -3.19
CA GLY A 260 5.65 -17.42 -3.50
C GLY A 260 4.73 -16.20 -3.50
N THR A 261 3.65 -16.26 -4.27
CA THR A 261 2.68 -15.16 -4.41
C THR A 261 1.77 -15.05 -3.19
N ALA A 262 1.32 -16.18 -2.61
CA ALA A 262 0.42 -16.19 -1.47
C ALA A 262 1.07 -15.55 -0.23
N LEU A 263 2.33 -15.88 0.05
CA LEU A 263 3.08 -15.28 1.16
C LEU A 263 3.23 -13.76 0.97
N ASP A 264 3.38 -13.32 -0.28
CA ASP A 264 3.58 -11.92 -0.60
C ASP A 264 2.30 -11.08 -0.58
N LEU A 265 1.21 -11.63 -1.13
CA LEU A 265 -0.14 -11.07 -1.01
C LEU A 265 -0.56 -10.95 0.45
N ASN A 266 -0.28 -11.97 1.26
CA ASN A 266 -0.48 -11.90 2.71
C ASN A 266 0.38 -10.82 3.34
N ARG A 267 1.66 -10.66 2.95
CA ARG A 267 2.54 -9.59 3.51
C ARG A 267 1.95 -8.20 3.28
N ILE A 268 1.35 -7.95 2.13
CA ILE A 268 0.73 -6.66 1.83
C ILE A 268 -0.71 -6.53 2.33
N GLY A 269 -1.26 -7.52 3.03
CA GLY A 269 -2.62 -7.48 3.58
C GLY A 269 -3.73 -7.65 2.55
N ILE A 270 -3.46 -8.38 1.47
CA ILE A 270 -4.43 -8.93 0.52
C ILE A 270 -4.50 -10.44 0.78
N GLU A 271 -5.09 -10.79 1.91
CA GLU A 271 -5.12 -12.14 2.47
C GLU A 271 -6.10 -13.06 1.72
N MET A 272 -7.06 -12.49 0.99
CA MET A 272 -8.04 -13.22 0.19
C MET A 272 -8.49 -12.49 -1.08
N PRO A 273 -8.99 -13.21 -2.09
CA PRO A 273 -9.30 -12.65 -3.39
C PRO A 273 -10.38 -11.55 -3.39
N GLU A 274 -11.37 -11.65 -2.50
CA GLU A 274 -12.46 -10.69 -2.38
C GLU A 274 -11.97 -9.26 -2.06
N GLN A 275 -10.80 -9.16 -1.40
CA GLN A 275 -10.18 -7.86 -1.12
C GLN A 275 -9.73 -7.13 -2.39
N MET A 276 -9.45 -7.84 -3.50
CA MET A 276 -9.13 -7.20 -4.78
C MET A 276 -10.33 -6.40 -5.32
N SER A 277 -11.55 -6.93 -5.16
CA SER A 277 -12.78 -6.22 -5.59
C SER A 277 -12.97 -4.90 -4.83
N ALA A 278 -12.65 -4.89 -3.54
CA ALA A 278 -12.76 -3.69 -2.71
C ALA A 278 -11.81 -2.57 -3.16
N LEU A 279 -10.72 -2.89 -3.87
CA LEU A 279 -9.78 -1.88 -4.40
C LEU A 279 -10.43 -0.98 -5.46
N PHE A 280 -11.56 -1.38 -6.06
CA PHE A 280 -12.22 -0.60 -7.10
C PHE A 280 -12.69 0.77 -6.61
N VAL A 281 -12.35 1.80 -7.39
CA VAL A 281 -12.71 3.20 -7.15
C VAL A 281 -13.77 3.65 -8.16
N MET A 282 -13.46 3.50 -9.45
CA MET A 282 -14.28 3.92 -10.59
C MET A 282 -13.93 3.16 -11.87
N ASP A 283 -14.85 3.13 -12.84
CA ASP A 283 -14.61 2.60 -14.19
C ASP A 283 -14.50 3.72 -15.25
N GLY A 284 -14.29 3.33 -16.50
CA GLY A 284 -14.17 4.27 -17.62
C GLY A 284 -15.38 5.17 -17.82
N THR A 285 -16.59 4.72 -17.47
CA THR A 285 -17.81 5.55 -17.58
C THR A 285 -17.75 6.70 -16.58
N GLU A 286 -17.48 6.39 -15.32
CA GLU A 286 -17.31 7.41 -14.27
C GLU A 286 -16.11 8.31 -14.57
N MET A 287 -14.99 7.77 -15.08
CA MET A 287 -13.86 8.59 -15.52
C MET A 287 -14.25 9.59 -16.61
N ALA A 288 -15.00 9.16 -17.62
CA ALA A 288 -15.48 10.02 -18.69
C ALA A 288 -16.38 11.14 -18.18
N ASP A 289 -17.24 10.83 -17.19
CA ASP A 289 -18.17 11.77 -16.57
C ASP A 289 -17.46 12.82 -15.73
N ILE A 290 -16.57 12.42 -14.82
CA ILE A 290 -15.91 13.35 -13.89
C ILE A 290 -14.90 14.28 -14.59
N THR A 291 -14.52 13.90 -15.82
CA THR A 291 -13.60 14.63 -16.69
C THR A 291 -14.30 15.29 -17.88
N ARG A 292 -15.65 15.30 -17.96
CA ARG A 292 -16.42 15.78 -19.14
C ARG A 292 -15.95 17.14 -19.66
N ASP A 293 -15.72 18.08 -18.77
CA ASP A 293 -15.32 19.45 -19.10
C ASP A 293 -13.81 19.71 -18.91
N VAL A 294 -13.02 18.64 -18.82
CA VAL A 294 -11.57 18.69 -18.64
C VAL A 294 -10.90 18.19 -19.90
N ALA A 295 -10.04 19.02 -20.48
CA ALA A 295 -9.21 18.60 -21.61
C ALA A 295 -7.99 17.76 -21.14
N PRO A 296 -7.56 16.77 -21.93
CA PRO A 296 -6.52 15.81 -21.55
C PRO A 296 -5.16 16.46 -21.33
N LEU A 297 -4.33 15.83 -20.51
CA LEU A 297 -2.89 16.08 -20.50
C LEU A 297 -2.29 15.53 -21.81
N THR A 298 -1.68 16.39 -22.61
CA THR A 298 -1.09 16.03 -23.91
C THR A 298 0.31 16.61 -24.04
N ASP A 299 1.09 16.08 -24.99
CA ASP A 299 2.43 16.59 -25.31
C ASP A 299 2.42 18.07 -25.74
N PHE A 300 1.29 18.55 -26.29
CA PHE A 300 1.11 19.94 -26.70
C PHE A 300 0.77 20.88 -25.54
N TYR A 301 0.25 20.34 -24.43
CA TYR A 301 -0.14 21.10 -23.25
C TYR A 301 0.40 20.47 -21.96
N PRO A 302 1.74 20.27 -21.83
CA PRO A 302 2.32 19.56 -20.69
C PRO A 302 2.13 20.32 -19.37
N LYS A 303 1.99 21.66 -19.42
CA LYS A 303 1.76 22.51 -18.24
C LYS A 303 0.33 22.46 -17.68
N ARG A 304 -0.55 21.60 -18.22
CA ARG A 304 -1.77 21.17 -17.51
C ARG A 304 -1.43 20.48 -16.19
N LEU A 305 -0.26 19.87 -16.12
CA LEU A 305 0.42 19.58 -14.87
C LEU A 305 1.26 20.81 -14.48
N SER A 306 0.82 21.52 -13.45
CA SER A 306 1.44 22.76 -12.98
C SER A 306 2.66 22.49 -12.09
N GLU A 307 3.43 23.53 -11.75
CA GLU A 307 4.49 23.44 -10.72
C GLU A 307 3.95 23.65 -9.29
N VAL A 308 2.64 23.91 -9.15
CA VAL A 308 2.03 24.25 -7.86
C VAL A 308 2.01 23.01 -6.98
N HIS A 309 2.41 23.18 -5.72
CA HIS A 309 2.35 22.12 -4.73
C HIS A 309 0.88 21.78 -4.44
N PRO A 310 0.51 20.50 -4.40
CA PRO A 310 -0.87 20.09 -4.21
C PRO A 310 -1.38 20.44 -2.81
N ASP A 311 -2.67 20.82 -2.73
CA ASP A 311 -3.42 20.88 -1.48
C ASP A 311 -3.84 19.46 -1.09
N LEU A 312 -3.18 18.90 -0.06
CA LEU A 312 -3.48 17.56 0.45
C LEU A 312 -4.92 17.43 0.95
N ASP A 313 -5.52 18.49 1.49
CA ASP A 313 -6.92 18.45 1.94
C ASP A 313 -7.87 18.38 0.74
N ALA A 314 -7.55 19.06 -0.36
CA ALA A 314 -8.31 18.94 -1.60
C ALA A 314 -8.19 17.54 -2.22
N ALA A 315 -6.99 16.96 -2.24
CA ALA A 315 -6.77 15.59 -2.69
C ALA A 315 -7.53 14.59 -1.81
N TYR A 316 -7.50 14.76 -0.49
CA TYR A 316 -8.27 13.95 0.45
C TYR A 316 -9.77 14.06 0.21
N ARG A 317 -10.33 15.27 0.11
CA ARG A 317 -11.76 15.47 -0.16
C ARG A 317 -12.19 14.82 -1.48
N PHE A 318 -11.36 14.94 -2.51
CA PHE A 318 -11.60 14.28 -3.80
C PHE A 318 -11.61 12.75 -3.65
N ALA A 319 -10.59 12.18 -3.02
CA ALA A 319 -10.50 10.73 -2.83
C ALA A 319 -11.59 10.17 -1.91
N TYR A 320 -11.92 10.86 -0.81
CA TYR A 320 -12.91 10.42 0.18
C TYR A 320 -14.28 10.17 -0.44
N GLY A 321 -14.71 10.99 -1.40
CA GLY A 321 -15.96 10.78 -2.15
C GLY A 321 -16.04 9.42 -2.87
N TYR A 322 -14.89 8.81 -3.16
CA TYR A 322 -14.81 7.48 -3.76
C TYR A 322 -14.50 6.35 -2.77
N MET A 323 -14.08 6.68 -1.55
CA MET A 323 -13.70 5.68 -0.54
C MET A 323 -14.83 5.28 0.40
N GLU A 324 -15.95 6.00 0.42
CA GLU A 324 -17.16 5.58 1.17
C GLU A 324 -17.66 4.23 0.66
N SER A 325 -17.80 3.27 1.59
CA SER A 325 -18.00 1.86 1.30
C SER A 325 -19.30 1.57 0.55
N SER A 326 -20.42 2.20 0.93
CA SER A 326 -21.72 1.94 0.32
C SER A 326 -21.77 2.45 -1.12
N ALA A 327 -21.27 3.65 -1.37
CA ALA A 327 -21.21 4.25 -2.70
C ALA A 327 -20.21 3.50 -3.60
N ALA A 328 -19.06 3.09 -3.06
CA ALA A 328 -18.09 2.31 -3.80
C ALA A 328 -18.62 0.93 -4.19
N LEU A 329 -19.31 0.24 -3.28
CA LEU A 329 -19.97 -1.02 -3.57
C LEU A 329 -21.03 -0.89 -4.67
N ARG A 330 -21.84 0.18 -4.62
CA ARG A 330 -22.82 0.47 -5.68
C ARG A 330 -22.15 0.67 -7.03
N ARG A 331 -21.09 1.50 -7.11
CA ARG A 331 -20.33 1.72 -8.35
C ARG A 331 -19.74 0.43 -8.90
N PHE A 332 -19.15 -0.40 -8.03
CA PHE A 332 -18.61 -1.70 -8.43
C PHE A 332 -19.69 -2.61 -9.01
N GLY A 333 -20.84 -2.72 -8.35
CA GLY A 333 -21.96 -3.56 -8.80
C GLY A 333 -22.62 -3.07 -10.10
N SER A 334 -22.66 -1.76 -10.34
CA SER A 334 -23.25 -1.18 -11.55
C SER A 334 -22.32 -1.20 -12.77
N SER A 335 -21.00 -1.28 -12.56
CA SER A 335 -20.00 -1.18 -13.63
C SER A 335 -20.18 -2.26 -14.71
N SER A 336 -20.26 -1.81 -15.97
CA SER A 336 -20.34 -2.70 -17.13
C SER A 336 -19.01 -3.40 -17.40
N LEU A 337 -17.89 -2.73 -17.12
CA LEU A 337 -16.55 -3.29 -17.22
C LEU A 337 -16.38 -4.45 -16.23
N ILE A 338 -16.65 -4.22 -14.94
CA ILE A 338 -16.52 -5.25 -13.89
C ILE A 338 -17.34 -6.51 -14.20
N LYS A 339 -18.51 -6.37 -14.82
CA LYS A 339 -19.31 -7.54 -15.26
C LYS A 339 -18.60 -8.40 -16.31
N LYS A 340 -17.76 -7.81 -17.15
CA LYS A 340 -17.01 -8.48 -18.23
C LYS A 340 -15.67 -9.06 -17.79
N ILE A 341 -14.95 -8.39 -16.87
CA ILE A 341 -13.56 -8.75 -16.55
C ILE A 341 -13.37 -9.34 -15.15
N TRP A 342 -14.30 -9.14 -14.22
CA TRP A 342 -14.07 -9.49 -12.82
C TRP A 342 -14.55 -10.90 -12.47
N PRO A 343 -13.75 -11.71 -11.74
CA PRO A 343 -14.15 -13.03 -11.27
C PRO A 343 -15.38 -12.97 -10.37
N ASP A 344 -16.31 -13.92 -10.53
CA ASP A 344 -17.56 -13.92 -9.74
C ASP A 344 -17.33 -14.32 -8.28
N GLU A 345 -16.30 -15.12 -8.00
CA GLU A 345 -15.97 -15.54 -6.64
C GLU A 345 -15.42 -14.42 -5.77
N TRP A 346 -14.76 -13.44 -6.38
CA TRP A 346 -14.25 -12.27 -5.68
C TRP A 346 -15.37 -11.31 -5.29
N LYS A 347 -16.63 -11.61 -5.65
CA LYS A 347 -17.81 -10.79 -5.35
C LYS A 347 -18.56 -11.29 -4.09
N ARG A 348 -17.91 -12.11 -3.27
CA ARG A 348 -18.42 -12.56 -1.97
C ARG A 348 -18.05 -11.54 -0.87
N SER A 349 -18.93 -11.39 0.12
CA SER A 349 -18.70 -10.52 1.30
C SER A 349 -18.17 -9.12 0.97
N LEU A 350 -18.64 -8.54 -0.15
CA LEU A 350 -18.11 -7.28 -0.66
C LEU A 350 -18.38 -6.13 0.33
N ASP A 351 -19.56 -6.12 0.94
CA ASP A 351 -19.93 -5.16 1.99
C ASP A 351 -18.87 -5.07 3.08
N LEU A 352 -18.38 -6.22 3.56
CA LEU A 352 -17.33 -6.28 4.57
C LEU A 352 -16.01 -5.69 4.05
N TYR A 353 -15.54 -6.08 2.87
CA TYR A 353 -14.21 -5.65 2.41
C TYR A 353 -14.16 -4.21 1.90
N PHE A 354 -15.25 -3.69 1.35
CA PHE A 354 -15.38 -2.25 1.09
C PHE A 354 -15.36 -1.45 2.40
N MET A 355 -15.97 -1.96 3.48
CA MET A 355 -15.90 -1.34 4.80
C MET A 355 -14.48 -1.42 5.39
N VAL A 356 -13.80 -2.56 5.28
CA VAL A 356 -12.37 -2.71 5.68
C VAL A 356 -11.52 -1.65 4.97
N ARG A 357 -11.70 -1.47 3.66
CA ARG A 357 -10.97 -0.45 2.89
C ARG A 357 -11.26 0.96 3.39
N GLU A 358 -12.52 1.32 3.59
CA GLU A 358 -12.91 2.64 4.10
C GLU A 358 -12.31 2.93 5.47
N ILE A 359 -12.39 1.96 6.41
CA ILE A 359 -11.82 2.08 7.75
C ILE A 359 -10.32 2.37 7.66
N ARG A 360 -9.58 1.57 6.88
CA ARG A 360 -8.14 1.78 6.68
C ARG A 360 -7.86 3.17 6.10
N PHE A 361 -8.63 3.63 5.12
CA PHE A 361 -8.45 4.95 4.50
C PHE A 361 -8.64 6.10 5.49
N ARG A 362 -9.67 5.99 6.35
CA ARG A 362 -9.93 6.99 7.39
C ARG A 362 -8.86 6.97 8.49
N SER A 363 -8.47 5.79 8.94
CA SER A 363 -7.39 5.59 9.92
C SER A 363 -6.11 6.27 9.46
N GLU A 364 -5.75 6.06 8.19
CA GLU A 364 -4.49 6.52 7.60
C GLU A 364 -4.44 8.03 7.36
N LEU A 365 -5.54 8.64 6.90
CA LEU A 365 -5.53 10.03 6.44
C LEU A 365 -6.15 11.02 7.42
N SER A 366 -7.11 10.58 8.25
CA SER A 366 -7.84 11.44 9.17
C SER A 366 -7.73 11.03 10.63
N GLY A 367 -7.05 9.91 10.92
CA GLY A 367 -7.04 9.29 12.24
C GLY A 367 -8.41 8.75 12.65
N SER A 368 -8.40 7.85 13.63
CA SER A 368 -9.60 7.16 14.10
C SER A 368 -9.41 6.59 15.50
N ASN A 369 -10.50 6.04 16.06
CA ASN A 369 -10.41 5.26 17.29
C ASN A 369 -9.84 3.87 16.97
N TRP A 370 -8.53 3.70 17.19
CA TRP A 370 -7.81 2.46 16.88
C TRP A 370 -8.40 1.21 17.54
N LEU A 371 -8.98 1.33 18.74
CA LEU A 371 -9.54 0.18 19.46
C LEU A 371 -10.93 -0.20 18.91
N ALA A 372 -11.68 0.77 18.40
CA ALA A 372 -12.92 0.50 17.65
C ALA A 372 -12.63 -0.24 16.34
N GLU A 373 -11.55 0.14 15.64
CA GLU A 373 -11.10 -0.57 14.44
C GLU A 373 -10.59 -1.97 14.77
N LEU A 374 -9.85 -2.12 15.88
CA LEU A 374 -9.37 -3.41 16.35
C LEU A 374 -10.54 -4.34 16.68
N ASP A 375 -11.54 -3.86 17.42
CA ASP A 375 -12.78 -4.58 17.70
C ASP A 375 -13.45 -5.04 16.42
N PHE A 376 -13.61 -4.14 15.44
CA PHE A 376 -14.17 -4.49 14.15
C PHE A 376 -13.39 -5.63 13.47
N TYR A 377 -12.06 -5.55 13.38
CA TYR A 377 -11.28 -6.59 12.73
C TYR A 377 -11.29 -7.93 13.48
N LEU A 378 -11.24 -7.91 14.81
CA LEU A 378 -11.27 -9.12 15.64
C LEU A 378 -12.64 -9.82 15.58
N GLN A 379 -13.72 -9.05 15.61
CA GLN A 379 -15.09 -9.57 15.72
C GLN A 379 -15.75 -9.86 14.36
N ARG A 380 -15.42 -9.08 13.31
CA ARG A 380 -16.12 -9.12 12.02
C ARG A 380 -15.31 -9.76 10.90
N THR A 381 -14.01 -9.97 11.09
CA THR A 381 -13.13 -10.50 10.05
C THR A 381 -12.24 -11.63 10.56
N LYS A 382 -11.61 -12.35 9.62
CA LYS A 382 -10.49 -13.27 9.91
C LYS A 382 -9.14 -12.69 9.49
N LEU A 383 -9.11 -11.42 9.05
CA LEU A 383 -7.90 -10.76 8.58
C LEU A 383 -6.92 -10.60 9.74
N ARG A 384 -5.62 -10.73 9.43
CA ARG A 384 -4.53 -10.65 10.39
C ARG A 384 -3.70 -9.39 10.17
N VAL A 385 -3.50 -8.98 8.92
CA VAL A 385 -2.64 -7.82 8.63
C VAL A 385 -3.22 -6.50 9.13
N PRO A 386 -4.51 -6.18 8.94
CA PRO A 386 -5.09 -4.97 9.54
C PRO A 386 -4.99 -4.96 11.07
N VAL A 387 -5.04 -6.13 11.73
CA VAL A 387 -4.82 -6.25 13.17
C VAL A 387 -3.38 -5.93 13.55
N LEU A 388 -2.40 -6.46 12.79
CA LEU A 388 -0.98 -6.12 12.99
C LEU A 388 -0.73 -4.62 12.80
N ASP A 389 -1.29 -4.03 11.73
CA ASP A 389 -1.13 -2.61 11.41
C ASP A 389 -1.64 -1.72 12.55
N ILE A 390 -2.81 -2.03 13.12
CA ILE A 390 -3.35 -1.29 14.28
C ILE A 390 -2.46 -1.42 15.51
N CYS A 391 -1.83 -2.58 15.71
CA CYS A 391 -0.91 -2.81 16.83
C CYS A 391 0.52 -2.29 16.54
N ASP A 392 0.69 -1.36 15.60
CA ASP A 392 1.98 -0.76 15.20
C ASP A 392 3.03 -1.79 14.73
N SER A 393 2.57 -2.95 14.25
CA SER A 393 3.40 -4.05 13.74
C SER A 393 3.11 -4.32 12.25
N ASN A 394 3.81 -5.28 11.67
CA ASN A 394 3.53 -5.84 10.35
C ASN A 394 4.35 -7.13 10.15
N GLY A 395 4.07 -7.86 9.05
CA GLY A 395 4.76 -9.11 8.75
C GLY A 395 6.29 -9.01 8.68
N SER A 396 6.85 -7.88 8.25
CA SER A 396 8.30 -7.68 8.20
C SER A 396 8.90 -7.47 9.59
N ARG A 397 8.25 -6.67 10.44
CA ARG A 397 8.67 -6.49 11.84
C ARG A 397 8.61 -7.81 12.61
N LEU A 398 7.52 -8.57 12.46
CA LEU A 398 7.38 -9.90 13.05
C LEU A 398 8.51 -10.85 12.63
N ALA A 399 8.86 -10.88 11.35
CA ALA A 399 9.93 -11.74 10.86
C ALA A 399 11.28 -11.38 11.51
N LEU A 400 11.57 -10.08 11.67
CA LEU A 400 12.78 -9.61 12.35
C LEU A 400 12.74 -9.90 13.85
N ALA A 401 11.60 -9.66 14.53
CA ALA A 401 11.40 -9.96 15.95
C ALA A 401 11.60 -11.46 16.25
N GLN A 402 11.04 -12.33 15.41
CA GLN A 402 11.20 -13.78 15.53
C GLN A 402 12.64 -14.22 15.27
N ALA A 403 13.32 -13.66 14.26
CA ALA A 403 14.73 -13.94 14.00
C ALA A 403 15.61 -13.48 15.17
N PHE A 404 15.33 -12.30 15.73
CA PHE A 404 16.03 -11.75 16.87
C PHE A 404 15.87 -12.63 18.12
N ALA A 405 14.62 -13.00 18.46
CA ALA A 405 14.33 -13.87 19.60
C ALA A 405 15.01 -15.26 19.50
N ARG A 406 15.10 -15.83 18.30
CA ARG A 406 15.84 -17.09 18.06
C ARG A 406 17.34 -16.94 18.33
N LYS A 407 17.92 -15.78 18.00
CA LYS A 407 19.34 -15.50 18.23
C LYS A 407 19.63 -15.20 19.71
N SER A 408 18.76 -14.44 20.38
CA SER A 408 18.96 -14.01 21.78
C SER A 408 18.59 -15.07 22.82
N GLN A 409 17.98 -16.19 22.43
CA GLN A 409 17.50 -17.29 23.30
C GLN A 409 16.52 -16.90 24.42
N THR A 410 16.21 -15.61 24.53
CA THR A 410 15.25 -14.97 25.44
C THR A 410 14.43 -13.98 24.65
N MET A 411 13.17 -13.72 25.06
CA MET A 411 12.31 -12.76 24.38
C MET A 411 12.75 -11.33 24.76
N PRO A 412 13.30 -10.52 23.83
CA PRO A 412 13.82 -9.20 24.18
C PRO A 412 12.67 -8.21 24.36
N ALA A 413 12.78 -7.32 25.35
CA ALA A 413 11.76 -6.30 25.63
C ALA A 413 11.41 -5.45 24.38
N GLU A 414 12.41 -5.17 23.55
CA GLU A 414 12.27 -4.39 22.30
C GLU A 414 11.34 -5.05 21.27
N ALA A 415 11.25 -6.39 21.28
CA ALA A 415 10.45 -7.18 20.33
C ALA A 415 9.10 -7.62 20.91
N SER A 416 8.84 -7.36 22.20
CA SER A 416 7.67 -7.86 22.92
C SER A 416 6.35 -7.35 22.32
N SER A 417 6.30 -6.06 21.97
CA SER A 417 5.13 -5.45 21.29
C SER A 417 4.76 -6.15 19.97
N ASP A 418 5.76 -6.58 19.19
CA ASP A 418 5.54 -7.33 17.96
C ASP A 418 4.95 -8.73 18.26
N PHE A 419 5.37 -9.41 19.33
CA PHE A 419 4.77 -10.68 19.76
C PHE A 419 3.34 -10.52 20.31
N VAL A 420 3.05 -9.42 21.02
CA VAL A 420 1.68 -9.08 21.43
C VAL A 420 0.81 -8.89 20.20
N ALA A 421 1.26 -8.10 19.22
CA ALA A 421 0.56 -7.89 17.96
C ALA A 421 0.31 -9.22 17.22
N GLU A 422 1.31 -10.12 17.19
CA GLU A 422 1.16 -11.46 16.61
C GLU A 422 0.08 -12.28 17.30
N ALA A 423 0.07 -12.31 18.64
CA ALA A 423 -0.90 -13.06 19.43
C ALA A 423 -2.33 -12.53 19.20
N VAL A 424 -2.50 -11.20 19.22
CA VAL A 424 -3.80 -10.55 18.95
C VAL A 424 -4.26 -10.83 17.51
N ALA A 425 -3.38 -10.72 16.51
CA ALA A 425 -3.71 -11.02 15.11
C ALA A 425 -4.09 -12.49 14.89
N ARG A 426 -3.50 -13.42 15.66
CA ARG A 426 -3.88 -14.84 15.67
C ARG A 426 -5.13 -15.14 16.49
N ARG A 427 -5.67 -14.15 17.21
CA ARG A 427 -6.74 -14.30 18.22
C ARG A 427 -6.36 -15.25 19.35
N ASP A 428 -5.07 -15.36 19.65
CA ASP A 428 -4.54 -16.04 20.83
C ASP A 428 -4.50 -15.03 22.00
N PHE A 429 -5.70 -14.72 22.50
CA PHE A 429 -5.87 -13.67 23.51
C PHE A 429 -5.24 -14.04 24.86
N ASP A 430 -5.19 -15.33 25.20
CA ASP A 430 -4.54 -15.79 26.42
C ASP A 430 -3.03 -15.51 26.36
N ARG A 431 -2.39 -15.79 25.21
CA ARG A 431 -0.98 -15.44 25.01
C ARG A 431 -0.75 -13.92 25.01
N ALA A 432 -1.64 -13.16 24.38
CA ALA A 432 -1.53 -11.70 24.35
C ALA A 432 -1.63 -11.08 25.76
N ILE A 433 -2.59 -11.54 26.56
CA ILE A 433 -2.75 -11.12 27.97
C ILE A 433 -1.50 -11.46 28.78
N GLN A 434 -0.98 -12.68 28.66
CA GLN A 434 0.23 -13.09 29.37
C GLN A 434 1.44 -12.20 29.05
N LEU A 435 1.62 -11.85 27.77
CA LEU A 435 2.71 -10.96 27.34
C LEU A 435 2.55 -9.55 27.92
N LEU A 436 1.34 -8.98 27.84
CA LEU A 436 1.01 -7.66 28.36
C LEU A 436 1.13 -7.57 29.89
N GLU A 437 0.70 -8.60 30.61
CA GLU A 437 0.90 -8.69 32.07
C GLU A 437 2.40 -8.71 32.41
N SER A 438 3.18 -9.52 31.69
CA SER A 438 4.63 -9.60 31.89
C SER A 438 5.33 -8.27 31.62
N GLU A 439 5.00 -7.55 30.55
CA GLU A 439 5.55 -6.21 30.28
C GLU A 439 5.28 -5.23 31.42
N ARG A 440 4.07 -5.27 32.00
CA ARG A 440 3.70 -4.42 33.13
C ARG A 440 4.46 -4.77 34.41
N GLU A 441 4.66 -6.04 34.70
CA GLU A 441 5.47 -6.49 35.86
C GLU A 441 6.92 -6.01 35.76
N HIS A 442 7.47 -5.94 34.54
CA HIS A 442 8.81 -5.40 34.27
C HIS A 442 8.86 -3.87 34.20
N GLY A 443 7.76 -3.18 34.53
CA GLY A 443 7.70 -1.72 34.61
C GLY A 443 7.55 -1.01 33.27
N VAL A 444 7.28 -1.72 32.17
CA VAL A 444 6.94 -1.10 30.88
C VAL A 444 5.57 -0.44 30.99
N ARG A 445 5.52 0.87 30.76
CA ARG A 445 4.28 1.67 30.83
C ARG A 445 3.96 2.24 29.46
N ASN A 446 2.97 1.64 28.80
CA ASN A 446 2.40 2.12 27.56
C ASN A 446 0.88 2.20 27.70
N ASP A 447 0.32 3.37 27.39
CA ASP A 447 -1.12 3.59 27.51
C ASP A 447 -1.92 2.71 26.56
N LYS A 448 -1.40 2.46 25.35
CA LYS A 448 -2.05 1.61 24.34
C LYS A 448 -2.16 0.16 24.83
N ASP A 449 -1.07 -0.38 25.35
CA ASP A 449 -0.99 -1.74 25.88
C ASP A 449 -1.90 -1.93 27.11
N PHE A 450 -2.00 -0.89 27.94
CA PHE A 450 -2.94 -0.87 29.06
C PHE A 450 -4.40 -0.97 28.61
N PHE A 451 -4.83 -0.16 27.63
CA PHE A 451 -6.20 -0.21 27.12
C PHE A 451 -6.48 -1.50 26.36
N LEU A 452 -5.49 -2.02 25.63
CA LEU A 452 -5.56 -3.31 24.96
C LEU A 452 -5.76 -4.45 25.98
N LEU A 453 -4.95 -4.50 27.04
CA LEU A 453 -5.07 -5.53 28.09
C LEU A 453 -6.47 -5.53 28.73
N MET A 454 -6.98 -4.34 29.04
CA MET A 454 -8.32 -4.18 29.60
C MET A 454 -9.40 -4.71 28.66
N TYR A 455 -9.32 -4.34 27.38
CA TYR A 455 -10.24 -4.84 26.36
C TYR A 455 -10.15 -6.36 26.19
N LEU A 456 -8.95 -6.93 26.19
CA LEU A 456 -8.72 -8.38 26.09
C LEU A 456 -9.27 -9.13 27.31
N TYR A 457 -9.17 -8.59 28.52
CA TYR A 457 -9.82 -9.17 29.69
C TYR A 457 -11.34 -9.24 29.53
N CYS A 458 -11.97 -8.15 29.07
CA CYS A 458 -13.40 -8.13 28.79
C CYS A 458 -13.78 -9.17 27.72
N LEU A 459 -13.03 -9.25 26.61
CA LEU A 459 -13.23 -10.26 25.56
C LEU A 459 -13.14 -11.69 26.08
N LYS A 460 -12.28 -11.95 27.06
CA LYS A 460 -12.12 -13.26 27.71
C LYS A 460 -13.07 -13.49 28.90
N GLY A 461 -13.98 -12.55 29.17
CA GLY A 461 -14.94 -12.64 30.27
C GLY A 461 -14.36 -12.38 31.67
N SER A 462 -13.15 -11.85 31.77
CA SER A 462 -12.49 -11.48 33.03
C SER A 462 -12.73 -10.01 33.40
N VAL A 463 -14.00 -9.61 33.47
CA VAL A 463 -14.40 -8.19 33.60
C VAL A 463 -13.89 -7.56 34.90
N GLU A 464 -13.84 -8.31 36.00
CA GLU A 464 -13.35 -7.81 37.29
C GLU A 464 -11.86 -7.43 37.23
N LYS A 465 -11.05 -8.16 36.43
CA LYS A 465 -9.65 -7.80 36.19
C LYS A 465 -9.54 -6.51 35.37
N ALA A 466 -10.42 -6.31 34.40
CA ALA A 466 -10.49 -5.08 33.63
C ALA A 466 -10.87 -3.88 34.51
N GLU A 467 -11.86 -4.04 35.40
CA GLU A 467 -12.30 -2.99 36.33
C GLU A 467 -11.20 -2.62 37.34
N ALA A 468 -10.54 -3.62 37.93
CA ALA A 468 -9.40 -3.41 38.80
C ALA A 468 -8.24 -2.69 38.09
N LEU A 469 -8.01 -3.03 36.82
CA LEU A 469 -7.01 -2.37 35.99
C LEU A 469 -7.37 -0.90 35.73
N ALA A 470 -8.63 -0.62 35.39
CA ALA A 470 -9.12 0.73 35.15
C ALA A 470 -9.01 1.62 36.40
N ALA A 471 -9.38 1.10 37.58
CA ALA A 471 -9.28 1.82 38.85
C ALA A 471 -7.84 2.19 39.24
N ALA A 472 -6.85 1.41 38.80
CA ALA A 472 -5.44 1.66 39.09
C ALA A 472 -4.81 2.78 38.24
N LYS A 473 -5.48 3.25 37.18
CA LYS A 473 -4.94 4.29 36.28
C LYS A 473 -5.54 5.66 36.61
N SER A 474 -4.68 6.64 36.86
CA SER A 474 -5.10 8.04 36.91
C SER A 474 -5.34 8.52 35.48
N LEU A 475 -6.61 8.59 35.08
CA LEU A 475 -7.01 9.16 33.80
C LEU A 475 -7.14 10.69 33.90
N PRO A 476 -6.88 11.44 32.81
CA PRO A 476 -7.12 12.88 32.79
C PRO A 476 -8.56 13.22 33.18
N ARG A 477 -8.77 14.33 33.91
CA ARG A 477 -10.12 14.80 34.31
C ARG A 477 -10.94 15.40 33.16
N GLU A 478 -10.32 15.63 32.00
CA GLU A 478 -11.00 16.17 30.81
C GLU A 478 -11.70 15.05 30.02
N LYS A 479 -12.80 15.41 29.33
CA LYS A 479 -13.51 14.47 28.44
C LYS A 479 -12.59 13.99 27.32
N ASP A 480 -12.26 12.70 27.33
CA ASP A 480 -11.55 12.04 26.25
C ASP A 480 -12.54 11.17 25.47
N SER A 481 -12.82 11.56 24.22
CA SER A 481 -13.77 10.85 23.35
C SER A 481 -13.41 9.38 23.11
N PHE A 482 -12.13 9.02 23.20
CA PHE A 482 -11.70 7.62 23.10
C PHE A 482 -12.11 6.84 24.35
N VAL A 483 -11.86 7.42 25.52
CA VAL A 483 -12.19 6.81 26.82
C VAL A 483 -13.70 6.69 26.99
N ASP A 484 -14.46 7.74 26.64
CA ASP A 484 -15.93 7.72 26.66
C ASP A 484 -16.49 6.61 25.78
N TRP A 485 -15.94 6.45 24.55
CA TRP A 485 -16.32 5.35 23.67
C TRP A 485 -15.97 3.99 24.28
N LEU A 486 -14.78 3.84 24.85
CA LEU A 486 -14.31 2.58 25.43
C LEU A 486 -15.21 2.16 26.59
N TRP A 487 -15.53 3.08 27.51
CA TRP A 487 -16.45 2.84 28.61
C TRP A 487 -17.84 2.44 28.14
N GLY A 488 -18.41 3.19 27.20
CA GLY A 488 -19.72 2.85 26.63
C GLY A 488 -19.72 1.47 25.97
N LYS A 489 -18.69 1.15 25.20
CA LYS A 489 -18.51 -0.16 24.54
C LYS A 489 -18.39 -1.29 25.56
N LEU A 490 -17.48 -1.16 26.53
CA LEU A 490 -17.22 -2.21 27.52
C LEU A 490 -18.44 -2.45 28.42
N GLN A 491 -19.12 -1.38 28.83
CA GLN A 491 -20.34 -1.47 29.63
C GLN A 491 -21.48 -2.14 28.86
N ALA A 492 -21.71 -1.73 27.61
CA ALA A 492 -22.81 -2.24 26.79
C ALA A 492 -22.64 -3.71 26.41
N GLU A 493 -21.41 -4.16 26.11
CA GLU A 493 -21.17 -5.52 25.62
C GLU A 493 -20.76 -6.52 26.70
N TYR A 494 -20.07 -6.06 27.75
CA TYR A 494 -19.47 -6.96 28.75
C TYR A 494 -19.92 -6.65 30.19
N GLY A 495 -20.77 -5.65 30.41
CA GLY A 495 -21.26 -5.29 31.75
C GLY A 495 -20.22 -4.60 32.66
N PHE A 496 -19.12 -4.12 32.08
CA PHE A 496 -18.04 -3.41 32.75
C PHE A 496 -18.53 -2.12 33.44
N ARG A 497 -18.02 -1.84 34.65
CA ARG A 497 -18.31 -0.64 35.44
C ARG A 497 -17.13 0.35 35.38
N PRO A 498 -17.27 1.48 34.68
CA PRO A 498 -16.21 2.49 34.61
C PRO A 498 -15.84 3.03 35.99
N PRO A 499 -14.57 3.41 36.21
CA PRO A 499 -14.17 4.13 37.41
C PRO A 499 -14.91 5.48 37.47
N GLY A 500 -15.36 5.85 38.68
CA GLY A 500 -16.17 7.03 38.94
C GLY A 500 -15.43 8.36 38.93
#